data_AF-A0A4Q3VLM5-F1
#
_entry.id   AF-A0A4Q3VLM5-F1
#
_cell.length_a   1.000
_cell.length_b   1.000
_cell.length_c   1.000
_cell.angle_alpha   90.00
_cell.angle_beta   90.00
_cell.angle_gamma   90.00
#
_symmetry.space_group_name_H-M   'P 1'
#
loop_
_entity.id
_entity.type
_entity.pdbx_description
1 polymer ?
#
loop_
_entity_poly.entity_id
_entity_poly.type
_entity_poly.pdbx_seq_one_letter_code
_entity_poly.pdbx_strand_id
1 'polypeptide(L)'
;RDVADLRRAYLRHAGTSENIPIDLYALTVFGDVSQNYEIQDGDELIVPEARGNQIVVTGAVQRPGLYPFREPTTAWDAIGLAGYEIRLRSRFSRTVVLRQRQGLMGEYVRIPIDLVRFIRKGDSSQNIQLQAGDIVFVPETNTPDFGVLSQIAQTTFLLNNVGGIFGLNLFRN
;
A
#
# COMPACT_ATOMS: atom_id res chain seq x y z
N ARG A 1 10.39 9.70 8.15
CA ARG A 1 11.45 9.97 7.14
C ARG A 1 11.10 9.08 5.95
N ASP A 2 10.44 9.65 4.95
CA ASP A 2 10.18 8.96 3.70
C ASP A 2 11.52 8.70 3.00
N VAL A 3 11.76 7.45 2.61
CA VAL A 3 12.97 7.04 1.91
C VAL A 3 12.58 6.86 0.44
N ALA A 4 13.38 7.36 -0.50
CA ALA A 4 13.12 7.22 -1.93
C ALA A 4 13.45 5.80 -2.42
N ASP A 5 12.67 5.26 -3.38
CA ASP A 5 12.97 4.01 -4.09
C ASP A 5 13.77 4.30 -5.35
N LEU A 6 15.08 4.43 -5.18
CA LEU A 6 16.02 4.76 -6.25
C LEU A 6 16.06 3.71 -7.37
N ARG A 7 15.62 2.47 -7.10
CA ARG A 7 15.65 1.36 -8.08
C ARG A 7 14.45 1.36 -9.03
N ARG A 8 13.41 2.14 -8.70
CA ARG A 8 12.15 2.21 -9.47
C ARG A 8 11.94 3.59 -10.08
N ALA A 9 12.98 4.41 -10.15
CA ALA A 9 12.88 5.67 -10.84
C ALA A 9 12.63 5.47 -12.34
N TYR A 10 12.03 6.47 -12.96
CA TYR A 10 11.84 6.48 -14.40
C TYR A 10 11.88 7.92 -14.94
N LEU A 11 12.36 8.05 -16.16
CA LEU A 11 12.34 9.28 -16.94
C LEU A 11 11.12 9.27 -17.84
N ARG A 12 10.45 10.42 -17.92
CA ARG A 12 9.35 10.65 -18.85
C ARG A 12 9.70 11.85 -19.73
N HIS A 13 9.70 11.64 -21.05
CA HIS A 13 10.00 12.72 -21.99
C HIS A 13 8.83 13.70 -22.14
N ALA A 14 9.18 14.95 -22.43
CA ALA A 14 8.20 16.01 -22.69
C ALA A 14 7.21 15.60 -23.79
N GLY A 15 5.91 15.61 -23.47
CA GLY A 15 4.85 15.31 -24.44
C GLY A 15 4.71 13.83 -24.83
N THR A 16 5.47 12.91 -24.21
CA THR A 16 5.28 11.46 -24.38
C THR A 16 4.66 10.84 -23.13
N SER A 17 4.04 9.67 -23.31
CA SER A 17 3.61 8.81 -22.18
C SER A 17 4.56 7.64 -21.96
N GLU A 18 5.74 7.68 -22.57
CA GLU A 18 6.74 6.64 -22.46
C GLU A 18 7.54 6.83 -21.16
N ASN A 19 7.66 5.75 -20.39
CA ASN A 19 8.43 5.71 -19.16
C ASN A 19 9.69 4.88 -19.40
N ILE A 20 10.85 5.53 -19.32
CA ILE A 20 12.15 4.87 -19.42
C ILE A 20 12.60 4.51 -18.01
N PRO A 21 12.69 3.22 -17.64
CA PRO A 21 13.12 2.82 -16.30
C PRO A 21 14.60 3.17 -16.08
N ILE A 22 14.91 3.71 -14.89
CA ILE A 22 16.26 4.08 -14.47
C ILE A 22 16.52 3.54 -13.05
N ASP A 23 17.54 2.70 -12.90
CA ASP A 23 18.04 2.30 -11.58
C ASP A 23 19.09 3.31 -11.08
N LEU A 24 18.62 4.35 -10.39
CA LEU A 24 19.48 5.38 -9.80
C LEU A 24 20.37 4.82 -8.68
N TYR A 25 19.98 3.70 -8.05
CA TYR A 25 20.83 3.05 -7.05
C TYR A 25 22.03 2.38 -7.72
N ALA A 26 21.81 1.65 -8.81
CA ALA A 26 22.90 1.05 -9.59
C ALA A 26 23.85 2.13 -10.13
N LEU A 27 23.30 3.24 -10.64
CA LEU A 27 24.10 4.37 -11.11
C LEU A 27 24.95 4.99 -9.99
N THR A 28 24.33 5.32 -8.86
CA THR A 28 25.00 6.12 -7.80
C THR A 28 25.88 5.30 -6.86
N VAL A 29 25.52 4.04 -6.60
CA VAL A 29 26.23 3.18 -5.63
C VAL A 29 27.23 2.26 -6.32
N PHE A 30 26.84 1.68 -7.45
CA PHE A 30 27.71 0.76 -8.18
C PHE A 30 28.40 1.41 -9.39
N GLY A 31 28.08 2.67 -9.71
CA GLY A 31 28.69 3.36 -10.84
C GLY A 31 28.27 2.78 -12.18
N ASP A 32 27.10 2.12 -12.26
CA ASP A 32 26.60 1.54 -13.49
C ASP A 32 26.14 2.63 -14.47
N VAL A 33 27.05 3.04 -15.34
CA VAL A 33 26.81 4.10 -16.34
C VAL A 33 25.78 3.70 -17.41
N SER A 34 25.39 2.42 -17.50
CA SER A 34 24.29 2.01 -18.40
C SER A 34 22.95 2.62 -18.00
N GLN A 35 22.83 3.07 -16.74
CA GLN A 35 21.66 3.74 -16.19
C GLN A 35 21.72 5.27 -16.36
N ASN A 36 22.77 5.81 -16.99
CA ASN A 36 22.96 7.26 -17.17
C ASN A 36 22.33 7.74 -18.49
N TYR A 37 21.03 7.97 -18.48
CA TYR A 37 20.28 8.46 -19.65
C TYR A 37 20.48 9.97 -19.84
N GLU A 38 20.58 10.40 -21.11
CA GLU A 38 20.60 11.81 -21.46
C GLU A 38 19.21 12.42 -21.26
N ILE A 39 19.15 13.55 -20.55
CA ILE A 39 17.90 14.25 -20.21
C ILE A 39 17.74 15.43 -21.16
N GLN A 40 16.52 15.63 -21.66
CA GLN A 40 16.15 16.71 -22.56
C GLN A 40 15.28 17.76 -21.84
N ASP A 41 15.14 18.93 -22.44
CA ASP A 41 14.30 19.99 -21.88
C ASP A 41 12.83 19.55 -21.82
N GLY A 42 12.20 19.76 -20.67
CA GLY A 42 10.84 19.32 -20.39
C GLY A 42 10.69 17.86 -19.94
N ASP A 43 11.78 17.12 -19.77
CA ASP A 43 11.75 15.79 -19.17
C ASP A 43 11.43 15.83 -17.67
N GLU A 44 10.76 14.79 -17.18
CA GLU A 44 10.49 14.59 -15.77
C GLU A 44 11.16 13.32 -15.25
N LEU A 45 12.06 13.47 -14.27
CA LEU A 45 12.59 12.36 -13.49
C LEU A 45 11.70 12.11 -12.29
N ILE A 46 11.03 10.97 -12.28
CA ILE A 46 10.15 10.59 -11.18
C ILE A 46 10.85 9.52 -10.35
N VAL A 47 11.05 9.82 -9.07
CA VAL A 47 11.60 8.87 -8.08
C VAL A 47 10.46 8.50 -7.13
N PRO A 48 9.91 7.28 -7.25
CA PRO A 48 8.88 6.82 -6.33
C PRO A 48 9.42 6.80 -4.91
N GLU A 49 8.54 6.97 -3.93
CA GLU A 49 8.90 6.69 -2.56
C GLU A 49 9.07 5.17 -2.34
N ALA A 50 9.99 4.76 -1.46
CA ALA A 50 10.19 3.38 -0.99
C ALA A 50 8.98 2.79 -0.25
N ARG A 51 7.88 3.56 -0.17
CA ARG A 51 6.51 3.05 0.05
C ARG A 51 6.16 1.87 -0.87
N GLY A 52 6.86 1.74 -2.00
CA GLY A 52 6.75 0.62 -2.95
C GLY A 52 7.10 -0.77 -2.41
N ASN A 53 7.50 -0.94 -1.14
CA ASN A 53 7.67 -2.26 -0.51
C ASN A 53 7.00 -2.33 0.88
N GLN A 54 5.79 -1.79 0.99
CA GLN A 54 4.98 -1.84 2.20
C GLN A 54 3.57 -2.32 1.90
N ILE A 55 2.88 -2.82 2.92
CA ILE A 55 1.44 -3.07 2.92
C ILE A 55 0.79 -2.24 4.02
N VAL A 56 -0.49 -1.94 3.86
CA VAL A 56 -1.29 -1.26 4.88
C VAL A 56 -2.22 -2.26 5.51
N VAL A 57 -2.29 -2.32 6.83
CA VAL A 57 -3.30 -3.11 7.55
C VAL A 57 -4.14 -2.17 8.39
N THR A 58 -5.46 -2.21 8.22
CA THR A 58 -6.37 -1.24 8.86
C THR A 58 -7.74 -1.85 9.20
N GLY A 59 -8.54 -1.10 9.95
CA GLY A 59 -9.83 -1.52 10.49
C GLY A 59 -9.70 -2.20 11.85
N ALA A 60 -10.49 -3.25 12.09
CA ALA A 60 -10.67 -3.93 13.37
C ALA A 60 -9.50 -4.87 13.75
N VAL A 61 -8.27 -4.36 13.68
CA VAL A 61 -7.02 -5.04 14.11
C VAL A 61 -6.42 -4.34 15.32
N GLN A 62 -5.57 -5.03 16.10
CA GLN A 62 -5.01 -4.45 17.33
C GLN A 62 -4.10 -3.25 17.05
N ARG A 63 -3.32 -3.30 15.97
CA ARG A 63 -2.37 -2.26 15.58
C ARG A 63 -2.54 -1.94 14.09
N PRO A 64 -3.42 -1.00 13.73
CA PRO A 64 -3.49 -0.51 12.35
C PRO A 64 -2.20 0.23 11.97
N GLY A 65 -1.75 0.13 10.71
CA GLY A 65 -0.57 0.86 10.26
C GLY A 65 0.05 0.35 8.96
N LEU A 66 1.22 0.91 8.66
CA LEU A 66 2.10 0.50 7.56
C LEU A 66 3.05 -0.60 8.05
N TYR A 67 3.20 -1.64 7.24
CA TYR A 67 4.07 -2.78 7.52
C TYR A 67 5.04 -3.01 6.36
N PRO A 68 6.31 -3.37 6.64
CA PRO A 68 7.24 -3.75 5.60
C PRO A 68 6.74 -5.01 4.87
N PHE A 69 6.75 -4.98 3.54
CA PHE A 69 6.40 -6.12 2.70
C PHE A 69 7.66 -6.90 2.35
N ARG A 70 7.58 -8.24 2.40
CA ARG A 70 8.62 -9.15 1.90
C ARG A 70 7.94 -10.35 1.30
N GLU A 71 8.29 -10.72 0.08
CA GLU A 71 7.74 -11.94 -0.51
C GLU A 71 8.41 -13.19 0.09
N PRO A 72 7.64 -14.25 0.41
CA PRO A 72 6.18 -14.33 0.38
C PRO A 72 5.53 -13.72 1.66
N THR A 73 4.47 -12.92 1.49
CA THR A 73 3.60 -12.46 2.59
C THR A 73 2.14 -12.67 2.20
N THR A 74 1.34 -13.28 3.08
CA THR A 74 -0.10 -13.48 2.87
C THR A 74 -0.95 -12.49 3.66
N ALA A 75 -2.26 -12.43 3.35
CA ALA A 75 -3.21 -11.62 4.10
C ALA A 75 -3.23 -11.98 5.60
N TRP A 76 -3.10 -13.26 5.93
CA TRP A 76 -3.02 -13.73 7.31
C TRP A 76 -1.74 -13.27 8.02
N ASP A 77 -0.59 -13.35 7.35
CA ASP A 77 0.69 -12.89 7.91
C ASP A 77 0.65 -11.39 8.24
N ALA A 78 0.11 -10.59 7.31
CA ALA A 78 -0.07 -9.15 7.48
C ALA A 78 -0.94 -8.83 8.70
N ILE A 79 -2.08 -9.52 8.83
CA ILE A 79 -2.96 -9.37 9.99
C ILE A 79 -2.26 -9.81 11.28
N GLY A 80 -1.40 -10.83 11.23
CA GLY A 80 -0.56 -11.25 12.35
C GLY A 80 0.43 -10.16 12.79
N LEU A 81 1.08 -9.46 11.85
CA LEU A 81 1.94 -8.31 12.15
C LEU A 81 1.15 -7.18 12.86
N ALA A 82 -0.09 -6.97 12.42
CA ALA A 82 -1.04 -6.05 13.04
C ALA A 82 -1.64 -6.54 14.38
N GLY A 83 -1.21 -7.70 14.89
CA GLY A 83 -1.66 -8.25 16.15
C GLY A 83 -3.02 -8.96 16.08
N TYR A 84 -3.46 -9.37 14.89
CA TYR A 84 -4.76 -10.00 14.64
C TYR A 84 -5.96 -9.07 14.93
N GLU A 85 -7.16 -9.64 14.86
CA GLU A 85 -8.41 -8.92 15.14
C GLU A 85 -8.54 -8.42 16.57
N ILE A 86 -9.34 -7.37 16.70
CA ILE A 86 -10.03 -7.06 17.94
C ILE A 86 -11.27 -7.97 18.03
N ARG A 87 -11.14 -9.07 18.77
CA ARG A 87 -12.21 -10.07 18.96
C ARG A 87 -13.53 -9.40 19.35
N LEU A 88 -14.65 -9.92 18.83
CA LEU A 88 -16.03 -9.42 19.01
C LEU A 88 -16.35 -8.07 18.34
N ARG A 89 -15.34 -7.37 17.81
CA ARG A 89 -15.52 -6.13 17.05
C ARG A 89 -15.26 -6.27 15.56
N SER A 90 -14.56 -7.32 15.14
CA SER A 90 -14.20 -7.59 13.74
C SER A 90 -15.25 -8.41 12.99
N ARG A 91 -15.24 -8.30 11.66
CA ARG A 91 -15.93 -9.21 10.72
C ARG A 91 -14.92 -9.85 9.77
N PHE A 92 -14.11 -10.78 10.29
CA PHE A 92 -13.10 -11.50 9.50
C PHE A 92 -13.62 -12.19 8.24
N SER A 93 -14.89 -12.60 8.20
CA SER A 93 -15.51 -13.18 7.00
C SER A 93 -15.76 -12.18 5.86
N ARG A 94 -15.55 -10.89 6.09
CA ARG A 94 -15.72 -9.81 5.12
C ARG A 94 -14.44 -9.00 4.93
N THR A 95 -13.29 -9.59 5.22
CA THR A 95 -12.00 -8.92 5.01
C THR A 95 -11.82 -8.64 3.52
N VAL A 96 -11.22 -7.50 3.20
CA VAL A 96 -11.00 -7.08 1.80
C VAL A 96 -9.55 -6.69 1.63
N VAL A 97 -8.93 -7.17 0.56
CA VAL A 97 -7.67 -6.63 0.05
C VAL A 97 -7.99 -5.66 -1.08
N LEU A 98 -7.52 -4.43 -0.96
CA LEU A 98 -7.54 -3.44 -2.02
C LEU A 98 -6.18 -3.46 -2.70
N ARG A 99 -6.18 -3.78 -3.99
CA ARG A 99 -4.97 -3.85 -4.80
C ARG A 99 -5.03 -2.81 -5.90
N GLN A 100 -4.02 -1.96 -6.00
CA GLN A 100 -3.96 -0.96 -7.06
C GLN A 100 -3.82 -1.65 -8.43
N ARG A 101 -4.57 -1.20 -9.45
CA ARG A 101 -4.34 -1.65 -10.83
C ARG A 101 -3.06 -1.03 -11.36
N GLN A 102 -2.22 -1.85 -11.99
CA GLN A 102 -1.01 -1.37 -12.64
C GLN A 102 -1.37 -0.36 -13.74
N GLY A 103 -0.66 0.77 -13.78
CA GLY A 103 -0.82 1.81 -14.80
C GLY A 103 -1.91 2.86 -14.51
N LEU A 104 -2.74 2.70 -13.48
CA LEU A 104 -3.81 3.65 -13.14
C LEU A 104 -3.72 4.05 -11.66
N MET A 105 -3.26 5.27 -11.40
CA MET A 105 -3.21 5.81 -10.03
C MET A 105 -4.62 6.01 -9.48
N GLY A 106 -4.86 5.52 -8.26
CA GLY A 106 -6.15 5.68 -7.56
C GLY A 106 -7.21 4.62 -7.86
N GLU A 107 -7.01 3.76 -8.84
CA GLU A 107 -7.90 2.64 -9.12
C GLU A 107 -7.50 1.38 -8.36
N TYR A 108 -8.40 0.91 -7.48
CA TYR A 108 -8.21 -0.30 -6.70
C TYR A 108 -9.20 -1.40 -7.12
N VAL A 109 -8.67 -2.59 -7.37
CA VAL A 109 -9.46 -3.82 -7.43
C VAL A 109 -9.71 -4.32 -6.02
N ARG A 110 -10.97 -4.69 -5.76
CA ARG A 110 -11.40 -5.26 -4.49
C ARG A 110 -11.31 -6.78 -4.56
N ILE A 111 -10.55 -7.38 -3.66
CA ILE A 111 -10.41 -8.83 -3.53
C ILE A 111 -10.99 -9.22 -2.17
N PRO A 112 -12.27 -9.67 -2.13
CA PRO A 112 -12.86 -10.13 -0.88
C PRO A 112 -12.25 -11.47 -0.46
N ILE A 113 -11.96 -11.60 0.83
CA ILE A 113 -11.47 -12.84 1.44
C ILE A 113 -12.26 -13.15 2.73
N ASP A 114 -12.56 -14.42 2.93
CA ASP A 114 -13.24 -14.93 4.13
C ASP A 114 -12.24 -15.62 5.06
N LEU A 115 -11.69 -14.87 6.00
CA LEU A 115 -10.72 -15.41 6.95
C LEU A 115 -11.35 -16.37 7.96
N VAL A 116 -12.68 -16.34 8.14
CA VAL A 116 -13.37 -17.34 8.96
C VAL A 116 -13.35 -18.69 8.26
N ARG A 117 -13.58 -18.74 6.94
CA ARG A 117 -13.41 -19.95 6.12
C ARG A 117 -11.97 -20.45 6.14
N PHE A 118 -10.98 -19.55 6.03
CA PHE A 118 -9.57 -19.93 6.15
C PHE A 118 -9.28 -20.61 7.50
N ILE A 119 -9.57 -19.92 8.61
CA ILE A 119 -9.18 -20.38 9.95
C ILE A 119 -9.96 -21.61 10.40
N ARG A 120 -11.29 -21.64 10.14
CA ARG A 120 -12.17 -22.69 10.68
C ARG A 120 -12.33 -23.88 9.75
N LYS A 121 -12.23 -23.67 8.44
CA LYS A 121 -12.46 -24.72 7.44
C LYS A 121 -11.18 -25.12 6.69
N GLY A 122 -10.04 -24.48 6.97
CA GLY A 122 -8.78 -24.75 6.28
C GLY A 122 -8.80 -24.35 4.81
N ASP A 123 -9.68 -23.42 4.42
CA ASP A 123 -9.83 -22.99 3.04
C ASP A 123 -8.69 -22.03 2.64
N SER A 124 -7.55 -22.59 2.22
CA SER A 124 -6.34 -21.83 1.86
C SER A 124 -6.56 -20.85 0.70
N SER A 125 -7.62 -21.00 -0.11
CA SER A 125 -7.95 -20.04 -1.18
C SER A 125 -8.28 -18.64 -0.66
N GLN A 126 -8.64 -18.54 0.63
CA GLN A 126 -8.99 -17.29 1.30
C GLN A 126 -7.77 -16.57 1.90
N ASN A 127 -6.59 -17.20 1.90
CA ASN A 127 -5.35 -16.59 2.37
C ASN A 127 -4.45 -16.18 1.20
N ILE A 128 -4.85 -15.12 0.49
CA ILE A 128 -4.18 -14.69 -0.73
C ILE A 128 -2.77 -14.14 -0.44
N GLN A 129 -1.86 -14.31 -1.40
CA GLN A 129 -0.57 -13.62 -1.40
C GLN A 129 -0.79 -12.13 -1.68
N LEU A 130 -0.17 -11.30 -0.84
CA LEU A 130 -0.19 -9.86 -0.99
C LEU A 130 0.87 -9.41 -1.98
N GLN A 131 0.68 -8.19 -2.49
CA GLN A 131 1.63 -7.46 -3.29
C GLN A 131 2.01 -6.18 -2.55
N ALA A 132 3.19 -5.64 -2.88
CA ALA A 132 3.56 -4.31 -2.45
C ALA A 132 2.46 -3.29 -2.80
N GLY A 133 2.09 -2.46 -1.83
CA GLY A 133 1.03 -1.46 -1.94
C GLY A 133 -0.37 -1.97 -1.62
N ASP A 134 -0.56 -3.27 -1.35
CA ASP A 134 -1.87 -3.79 -0.94
C ASP A 134 -2.34 -3.19 0.38
N ILE A 135 -3.65 -2.94 0.47
CA ILE A 135 -4.34 -2.52 1.69
C ILE A 135 -5.22 -3.68 2.17
N VAL A 136 -4.90 -4.23 3.33
CA VAL A 136 -5.71 -5.22 4.02
C VAL A 136 -6.64 -4.52 5.00
N PHE A 137 -7.94 -4.55 4.70
CA PHE A 137 -8.95 -3.93 5.53
C PHE A 137 -9.82 -4.98 6.23
N VAL A 138 -9.85 -4.93 7.56
CA VAL A 138 -10.71 -5.76 8.41
C VAL A 138 -11.91 -4.95 8.89
N PRO A 139 -13.14 -5.23 8.43
CA PRO A 139 -14.31 -4.44 8.84
C PRO A 139 -14.68 -4.63 10.32
N GLU A 140 -15.30 -3.60 10.92
CA GLU A 140 -15.96 -3.72 12.22
C GLU A 140 -17.38 -4.32 12.07
N THR A 141 -17.93 -4.88 13.15
CA THR A 141 -19.28 -5.47 13.20
C THR A 141 -20.39 -4.50 12.76
N ASN A 142 -20.20 -3.20 13.01
CA ASN A 142 -21.17 -2.15 12.73
C ASN A 142 -20.84 -1.26 11.52
N THR A 143 -19.82 -1.60 10.72
CA THR A 143 -19.47 -0.80 9.52
C THR A 143 -20.52 -0.99 8.41
N PRO A 144 -21.24 0.07 7.97
CA PRO A 144 -22.18 0.01 6.84
C PRO A 144 -21.46 -0.25 5.51
N ASP A 145 -22.23 -0.57 4.46
CA ASP A 145 -21.69 -1.02 3.16
C ASP A 145 -20.73 -0.02 2.50
N PHE A 146 -19.71 -0.57 1.84
CA PHE A 146 -18.36 -0.03 1.58
C PHE A 146 -18.22 1.22 0.68
N GLY A 147 -19.30 1.87 0.26
CA GLY A 147 -19.26 3.03 -0.63
C GLY A 147 -18.47 4.22 -0.07
N VAL A 148 -18.33 4.30 1.26
CA VAL A 148 -17.61 5.36 1.98
C VAL A 148 -16.14 4.99 2.21
N LEU A 149 -15.78 3.70 2.22
CA LEU A 149 -14.43 3.24 2.56
C LEU A 149 -13.42 3.44 1.44
N SER A 150 -13.85 3.44 0.16
CA SER A 150 -12.96 3.86 -0.94
C SER A 150 -12.55 5.32 -0.79
N GLN A 151 -13.48 6.19 -0.38
CA GLN A 151 -13.22 7.60 -0.12
C GLN A 151 -12.35 7.78 1.11
N ILE A 152 -12.63 7.08 2.23
CA ILE A 152 -11.80 7.16 3.43
C ILE A 152 -10.41 6.56 3.20
N ALA A 153 -10.25 5.43 2.49
CA ALA A 153 -8.93 4.90 2.19
C ALA A 153 -8.11 5.88 1.34
N GLN A 154 -8.73 6.52 0.34
CA GLN A 154 -8.12 7.58 -0.45
C GLN A 154 -7.79 8.81 0.43
N THR A 155 -8.73 9.29 1.24
CA THR A 155 -8.56 10.49 2.08
C THR A 155 -7.59 10.26 3.24
N THR A 156 -7.62 9.12 3.92
CA THR A 156 -6.67 8.75 4.98
C THR A 156 -5.28 8.52 4.40
N PHE A 157 -5.17 7.94 3.20
CA PHE A 157 -3.89 7.90 2.47
C PHE A 157 -3.38 9.31 2.16
N LEU A 158 -4.25 10.20 1.65
CA LEU A 158 -3.90 11.61 1.42
C LEU A 158 -3.55 12.34 2.73
N LEU A 159 -4.29 12.14 3.81
CA LEU A 159 -4.06 12.80 5.10
C LEU A 159 -2.82 12.27 5.80
N ASN A 160 -2.48 10.99 5.67
CA ASN A 160 -1.25 10.44 6.24
C ASN A 160 -0.01 10.79 5.38
N ASN A 161 -0.18 11.00 4.07
CA ASN A 161 0.90 11.41 3.16
C ASN A 161 1.06 12.94 3.08
N VAL A 162 0.07 13.73 3.49
CA VAL A 162 0.14 15.22 3.63
C VAL A 162 0.29 15.64 5.10
N GLY A 163 0.10 14.72 6.06
CA GLY A 163 0.03 14.95 7.51
C GLY A 163 1.35 15.20 8.23
N GLY A 164 2.40 15.60 7.51
CA GLY A 164 3.61 16.16 8.11
C GLY A 164 3.47 17.62 8.56
N ILE A 165 2.35 18.31 8.27
CA ILE A 165 2.26 19.78 8.42
C ILE A 165 1.27 20.25 9.51
N PHE A 166 0.33 19.43 10.00
CA PHE A 166 -0.63 19.91 11.02
C PHE A 166 -0.79 18.93 12.18
N GLY A 167 0.20 18.95 13.09
CA GLY A 167 -0.04 18.58 14.47
C GLY A 167 -0.96 19.61 15.13
N LEU A 168 -2.22 19.24 15.38
CA LEU A 168 -3.10 19.97 16.29
C LEU A 168 -3.56 19.03 17.40
N ASN A 169 -2.90 19.20 18.55
CA ASN A 169 -3.39 18.82 19.86
C ASN A 169 -4.78 19.44 20.08
N LEU A 170 -5.84 18.62 20.12
CA LEU A 170 -7.13 19.03 20.68
C LEU A 170 -7.83 17.85 21.37
N PHE A 171 -7.28 17.42 22.51
CA PHE A 171 -8.10 16.93 23.62
C PHE A 171 -7.52 17.46 24.93
N ARG A 172 -8.08 18.60 25.37
CA ARG A 172 -8.06 19.02 26.76
C ARG A 172 -9.40 19.64 27.10
N ASN A 173 -10.27 18.82 27.68
CA ASN A 173 -11.03 19.12 28.89
C ASN A 173 -11.63 17.82 29.41
#